data_AF-A0A6C0HAN4-F1
#
_entry.id   AF-A0A6C0HAN4-F1
#
_cell.length_a   1.000
_cell.length_b   1.000
_cell.length_c   1.000
_cell.angle_alpha   90.00
_cell.angle_beta   90.00
_cell.angle_gamma   90.00
#
_symmetry.space_group_name_H-M   'P 1'
#
loop_
_entity.id
_entity.type
_entity.pdbx_description
1 polymer ?
#
loop_
_entity_poly.entity_id
_entity_poly.type
_entity_poly.pdbx_seq_one_letter_code
_entity_poly.pdbx_strand_id
1 'polypeptide(L)'
;MNYFYSQQGEDIYIYNNFINKIVPDGTFIELGAVDGVIYSNTKFFEDKLKFSGTLIEPTNQYANLIQNRPNCNCYNVAVNYTNEKVKFLGNFATAGLVPWMKNLKIFGIQIHKNIMLMENLFAKLSKKAI
;
A
#
# COMPACT_ATOMS: atom_id res chain seq x y z
N MET A 1 14.74 -18.07 10.83
CA MET A 1 13.42 -17.61 11.30
C MET A 1 12.79 -16.74 10.21
N ASN A 2 11.49 -16.92 9.97
CA ASN A 2 10.72 -16.00 9.13
C ASN A 2 10.44 -14.73 9.94
N TYR A 3 10.68 -13.57 9.33
CA TYR A 3 10.41 -12.27 9.94
C TYR A 3 9.20 -11.66 9.23
N PHE A 4 8.17 -11.33 10.00
CA PHE A 4 6.89 -10.78 9.56
C PHE A 4 6.74 -9.34 10.05
N TYR A 5 5.96 -8.52 9.34
CA TYR A 5 5.93 -7.07 9.46
C TYR A 5 4.54 -6.49 9.72
N SER A 6 3.48 -7.25 9.39
CA SER A 6 2.10 -6.76 9.49
C SER A 6 1.72 -6.38 10.93
N GLN A 7 0.80 -5.42 11.07
CA GLN A 7 0.38 -4.93 12.38
C GLN A 7 -0.42 -5.97 13.17
N GLN A 8 -1.26 -6.74 12.49
CA GLN A 8 -2.23 -7.65 13.10
C GLN A 8 -2.04 -9.11 12.66
N GLY A 9 -0.90 -9.43 12.04
CA GLY A 9 -0.57 -10.79 11.60
C GLY A 9 -1.18 -11.18 10.26
N GLU A 10 -1.59 -10.21 9.43
CA GLU A 10 -2.15 -10.44 8.10
C GLU A 10 -1.17 -11.19 7.19
N ASP A 11 0.12 -10.83 7.22
CA ASP A 11 1.15 -11.50 6.42
C ASP A 11 1.39 -12.95 6.89
N ILE A 12 1.34 -13.21 8.20
CA ILE A 12 1.39 -14.56 8.79
C ILE A 12 0.16 -15.36 8.35
N TYR A 13 -1.03 -14.77 8.41
CA TYR A 13 -2.27 -15.43 8.02
C TYR A 13 -2.24 -15.80 6.54
N ILE A 14 -1.81 -14.89 5.66
CA ILE A 14 -1.73 -15.16 4.23
C ILE A 14 -0.69 -16.24 3.94
N TYR A 15 0.48 -16.17 4.58
CA TYR A 15 1.52 -17.17 4.43
C TYR A 15 1.02 -18.56 4.83
N ASN A 16 0.47 -18.71 6.03
CA ASN A 16 0.09 -20.02 6.56
C ASN A 16 -1.07 -20.67 5.80
N ASN A 17 -2.00 -19.88 5.25
CA ASN A 17 -3.23 -20.41 4.67
C ASN A 17 -3.25 -20.46 3.14
N PHE A 18 -2.47 -19.61 2.46
CA PHE A 18 -2.60 -19.46 1.00
C PHE A 18 -1.26 -19.55 0.27
N ILE A 19 -0.26 -18.76 0.66
CA ILE A 19 0.98 -18.60 -0.11
C ILE A 19 2.20 -18.85 0.78
N ASN A 20 2.59 -20.13 0.92
CA ASN A 20 3.70 -20.58 1.78
C ASN A 20 4.95 -21.05 1.04
N LYS A 21 5.07 -20.75 -0.25
CA LYS A 21 6.19 -21.19 -1.11
C LYS A 21 6.69 -20.05 -1.99
N ILE A 22 7.90 -20.20 -2.51
CA ILE A 22 8.47 -19.25 -3.49
C ILE A 22 7.59 -19.24 -4.74
N VAL A 23 7.23 -18.05 -5.20
CA VAL A 23 6.40 -17.83 -6.39
C VAL A 23 7.06 -16.72 -7.22
N PRO A 24 7.96 -17.10 -8.15
CA PRO A 24 8.87 -16.16 -8.83
C PRO A 24 8.18 -15.05 -9.65
N ASP A 25 6.95 -15.29 -10.09
CA ASP A 25 6.13 -14.41 -10.93
C ASP A 25 5.04 -13.69 -10.13
N GLY A 26 4.92 -13.94 -8.84
CA GLY A 26 3.82 -13.38 -8.10
C GLY A 26 4.01 -11.90 -7.80
N THR A 27 2.86 -11.26 -7.61
CA THR A 27 2.79 -9.82 -7.48
C THR A 27 1.86 -9.45 -6.34
N PHE A 28 2.13 -8.31 -5.73
CA PHE A 28 1.23 -7.73 -4.75
C PHE A 28 0.95 -6.27 -5.05
N ILE A 29 -0.13 -5.80 -4.45
CA ILE A 29 -0.41 -4.39 -4.28
C ILE A 29 -0.73 -4.09 -2.82
N GLU A 30 -0.18 -3.00 -2.32
CA GLU A 30 -0.45 -2.53 -0.96
C GLU A 30 -0.89 -1.06 -1.00
N LEU A 31 -2.06 -0.79 -0.42
CA LEU A 31 -2.61 0.56 -0.22
C LEU A 31 -2.35 0.99 1.22
N GLY A 32 -1.75 2.18 1.40
CA GLY A 32 -1.33 2.64 2.72
C GLY A 32 -0.04 1.98 3.16
N ALA A 33 1.00 2.07 2.32
CA ALA A 33 2.28 1.41 2.54
C ALA A 33 3.15 2.08 3.63
N VAL A 34 2.74 3.21 4.21
CA VAL A 34 3.45 3.90 5.31
C VAL A 34 4.90 4.21 4.89
N ASP A 35 5.89 3.72 5.61
CA ASP A 35 7.32 3.86 5.27
C ASP A 35 7.86 2.63 4.52
N GLY A 36 7.00 1.68 4.16
CA GLY A 36 7.35 0.45 3.46
C GLY A 36 7.81 -0.70 4.35
N VAL A 37 7.94 -0.49 5.66
CA VAL A 37 8.41 -1.52 6.60
C VAL A 37 7.44 -1.68 7.76
N ILE A 38 7.12 -0.57 8.43
CA ILE A 38 6.20 -0.56 9.56
C ILE A 38 4.82 -0.99 9.06
N TYR A 39 4.28 -2.03 9.68
CA TYR A 39 2.96 -2.59 9.40
C TYR A 39 2.78 -3.14 7.98
N SER A 40 3.87 -3.37 7.23
CA SER A 40 3.73 -3.84 5.85
C SER A 40 3.16 -5.26 5.82
N ASN A 41 2.07 -5.42 5.07
CA ASN A 41 1.46 -6.71 4.79
C ASN A 41 2.18 -7.48 3.68
N THR A 42 3.08 -6.82 2.94
CA THR A 42 3.68 -7.39 1.72
C THR A 42 5.18 -7.59 1.81
N LYS A 43 5.86 -6.96 2.79
CA LYS A 43 7.32 -7.01 2.92
C LYS A 43 7.87 -8.43 3.08
N PHE A 44 7.21 -9.26 3.89
CA PHE A 44 7.59 -10.67 4.01
C PHE A 44 7.59 -11.38 2.65
N PHE A 45 6.59 -11.14 1.81
CA PHE A 45 6.45 -11.82 0.53
C PHE A 45 7.46 -11.35 -0.51
N GLU A 46 7.82 -10.07 -0.51
CA GLU A 46 8.96 -9.58 -1.31
C GLU A 46 10.26 -10.26 -0.84
N ASP A 47 10.58 -10.16 0.45
CA ASP A 47 11.85 -10.59 1.02
C ASP A 47 12.07 -12.10 0.94
N LYS A 48 10.99 -12.90 1.06
CA LYS A 48 11.07 -14.36 1.23
C LYS A 48 10.52 -15.14 0.04
N LEU A 49 9.47 -14.65 -0.61
CA LEU A 49 8.78 -15.39 -1.66
C LEU A 49 9.05 -14.86 -3.07
N LYS A 50 9.89 -13.82 -3.19
CA LYS A 50 10.33 -13.18 -4.44
C LYS A 50 9.22 -12.45 -5.20
N PHE A 51 8.15 -12.05 -4.52
CA PHE A 51 7.13 -11.22 -5.16
C PHE A 51 7.68 -9.86 -5.57
N SER A 52 7.14 -9.34 -6.68
CA SER A 52 7.34 -7.95 -7.08
C SER A 52 6.10 -7.11 -6.75
N GLY A 53 6.32 -5.86 -6.34
CA GLY A 53 5.27 -5.08 -5.69
C GLY A 53 4.90 -3.77 -6.36
N THR A 54 3.64 -3.35 -6.17
CA THR A 54 3.23 -1.95 -6.27
C THR A 54 2.79 -1.45 -4.89
N LEU A 55 3.37 -0.33 -4.45
CA LEU A 55 3.09 0.27 -3.15
C LEU A 55 2.51 1.67 -3.36
N ILE A 56 1.45 1.98 -2.63
CA ILE A 56 0.79 3.29 -2.69
C ILE A 56 0.78 3.91 -1.30
N GLU A 57 1.32 5.12 -1.20
CA GLU A 57 1.32 5.90 0.02
C GLU A 57 1.07 7.38 -0.31
N PRO A 58 -0.11 7.94 0.03
CA PRO A 58 -0.45 9.34 -0.26
C PRO A 58 0.28 10.36 0.63
N THR A 59 0.77 9.97 1.80
CA THR A 59 1.33 10.91 2.79
C THR A 59 2.81 11.18 2.61
N ASN A 60 3.40 12.01 3.49
CA ASN A 60 4.83 12.33 3.44
C ASN A 60 5.73 11.13 3.79
N GLN A 61 5.16 10.05 4.34
CA GLN A 61 5.90 8.81 4.61
C GLN A 61 6.41 8.14 3.33
N TYR A 62 5.85 8.51 2.17
CA TYR A 62 6.32 8.11 0.85
C TYR A 62 7.83 8.32 0.65
N ALA A 63 8.42 9.38 1.22
CA ALA A 63 9.85 9.64 1.09
C ALA A 63 10.71 8.52 1.72
N ASN A 64 10.24 7.91 2.80
CA ASN A 64 10.90 6.77 3.44
C ASN A 64 10.56 5.48 2.69
N LEU A 65 9.30 5.34 2.23
CA LEU A 65 8.85 4.20 1.43
C LEU A 65 9.78 3.91 0.25
N ILE A 66 10.11 4.92 -0.56
CA ILE A 66 10.97 4.73 -1.75
C ILE A 66 12.41 4.34 -1.40
N GLN A 67 12.89 4.73 -0.23
CA GLN A 67 14.22 4.35 0.26
C GLN A 67 14.23 2.93 0.81
N ASN A 68 13.16 2.54 1.52
CA ASN A 68 13.02 1.23 2.13
C ASN A 68 12.60 0.14 1.14
N ARG A 69 11.97 0.52 0.02
CA ARG A 69 11.36 -0.38 -0.97
C ARG A 69 11.79 -0.05 -2.41
N PRO A 70 13.10 0.09 -2.71
CA PRO A 70 13.57 0.59 -4.00
C PRO A 70 13.26 -0.34 -5.19
N ASN A 71 12.97 -1.62 -4.93
CA ASN A 71 12.62 -2.60 -5.95
C ASN A 71 11.11 -2.66 -6.25
N CYS A 72 10.29 -1.94 -5.49
CA CYS A 72 8.85 -1.86 -5.68
C CYS A 72 8.47 -0.62 -6.52
N ASN A 73 7.38 -0.74 -7.28
CA ASN A 73 6.78 0.42 -7.95
C ASN A 73 6.03 1.26 -6.92
N CYS A 74 6.62 2.37 -6.48
CA CYS A 74 6.07 3.20 -5.42
C CYS A 74 5.37 4.46 -5.96
N TYR A 75 4.13 4.73 -5.54
CA TYR A 75 3.36 5.90 -5.98
C TYR A 75 2.88 6.77 -4.81
N ASN A 76 3.13 8.09 -4.92
CA ASN A 76 2.63 9.10 -3.97
C ASN A 76 1.27 9.66 -4.42
N VAL A 77 0.23 8.84 -4.26
CA VAL A 77 -1.13 9.15 -4.71
C VAL A 77 -2.15 8.61 -3.72
N ALA A 78 -3.31 9.28 -3.61
CA ALA A 78 -4.48 8.66 -3.02
C ALA A 78 -5.26 7.90 -4.10
N VAL A 79 -5.94 6.83 -3.67
CA VAL A 79 -6.76 6.00 -4.56
C VAL A 79 -8.22 6.35 -4.34
N ASN A 80 -8.93 6.66 -5.41
CA ASN A 80 -10.36 6.96 -5.36
C ASN A 80 -11.08 6.35 -6.56
N TYR A 81 -12.40 6.26 -6.47
CA TYR A 81 -13.24 5.80 -7.58
C TYR A 81 -13.37 6.85 -8.69
N THR A 82 -13.33 8.14 -8.33
CA THR A 82 -13.45 9.29 -9.25
C THR A 82 -12.14 10.07 -9.31
N ASN A 83 -11.88 10.71 -10.46
CA ASN A 83 -10.68 11.52 -10.69
C ASN A 83 -10.88 12.96 -10.20
N GLU A 84 -11.40 13.12 -8.99
CA GLU A 84 -11.70 14.43 -8.40
C GLU A 84 -10.77 14.71 -7.21
N LYS A 85 -10.55 16.00 -6.92
CA LYS A 85 -9.81 16.38 -5.71
C LYS A 85 -10.64 16.03 -4.48
N VAL A 86 -10.05 15.22 -3.61
CA VAL A 86 -10.68 14.76 -2.36
C VAL A 86 -9.85 15.18 -1.16
N LYS A 87 -10.53 15.48 -0.05
CA LYS A 87 -9.86 15.78 1.22
C LYS A 87 -9.26 14.49 1.78
N PHE A 88 -8.01 14.57 2.19
CA PHE A 88 -7.28 13.47 2.82
C PHE A 88 -6.88 13.90 4.23
N LEU A 89 -7.02 13.00 5.20
CA LEU A 89 -6.79 13.29 6.61
C LEU A 89 -5.71 12.38 7.16
N GLY A 90 -4.74 12.98 7.86
CA GLY A 90 -3.71 12.29 8.62
C GLY A 90 -2.39 12.09 7.86
N ASN A 91 -1.37 11.67 8.62
CA ASN A 91 -0.03 11.31 8.15
C ASN A 91 0.47 10.07 8.92
N PHE A 92 -0.45 9.15 9.23
CA PHE A 92 -0.23 7.97 10.07
C PHE A 92 -0.95 6.77 9.43
N ALA A 93 -0.76 5.56 9.99
CA ALA A 93 -1.37 4.32 9.45
C ALA A 93 -2.91 4.35 9.33
N THR A 94 -3.59 5.22 10.07
CA THR A 94 -5.06 5.40 10.01
C THR A 94 -5.50 6.55 9.11
N ALA A 95 -4.61 7.07 8.25
CA ALA A 95 -4.91 8.16 7.35
C ALA A 95 -5.85 7.72 6.22
N GLY A 96 -6.63 8.64 5.68
CA GLY A 96 -7.62 8.28 4.67
C GLY A 96 -8.37 9.42 4.03
N LEU A 97 -9.21 9.06 3.06
CA LEU A 97 -10.10 9.97 2.38
C LEU A 97 -11.28 10.35 3.28
N VAL A 98 -11.41 11.64 3.58
CA VAL A 98 -12.42 12.17 4.51
C VAL A 98 -13.85 11.72 4.17
N PRO A 99 -14.31 11.71 2.90
CA PRO A 99 -15.67 11.25 2.58
C PRO A 99 -15.97 9.81 3.01
N TRP A 100 -14.94 8.98 3.17
CA TRP A 100 -15.06 7.57 3.51
C TRP A 100 -14.76 7.27 4.98
N MET A 101 -14.46 8.30 5.77
CA MET A 101 -14.20 8.17 7.21
C MET A 101 -15.44 8.60 8.01
N LYS A 102 -16.13 7.64 8.65
CA LYS A 102 -17.29 7.94 9.50
C LYS A 102 -16.84 8.49 10.87
N ASN A 103 -17.51 9.54 11.36
CA ASN A 103 -17.45 10.02 12.76
C ASN A 103 -16.07 10.45 13.32
N LEU A 104 -15.29 11.27 12.59
CA LEU A 104 -14.09 11.90 13.14
C LEU A 104 -14.35 13.38 13.50
N LYS A 105 -13.98 13.80 14.72
CA LYS A 105 -13.75 15.21 15.05
C LYS A 105 -12.41 15.60 14.42
N ILE A 106 -12.46 16.28 13.28
CA ILE A 106 -11.28 16.52 12.43
C ILE A 106 -10.46 17.70 12.97
N PHE A 107 -9.19 17.44 13.32
CA PHE A 107 -8.14 18.46 13.41
C PHE A 107 -7.06 18.14 12.36
N GLY A 108 -6.68 19.11 11.54
CA GLY A 108 -5.60 18.99 10.53
C GLY A 108 -6.03 18.38 9.19
N ILE A 109 -6.63 19.17 8.30
CA ILE A 109 -7.05 18.72 6.96
C ILE A 109 -5.91 18.92 5.95
N GLN A 110 -5.59 17.89 5.15
CA GLN A 110 -4.76 18.02 3.97
C GLN A 110 -5.62 17.91 2.70
N ILE A 111 -5.33 18.72 1.68
CA ILE A 111 -5.99 18.61 0.37
C ILE A 111 -5.03 17.87 -0.55
N HIS A 112 -5.40 16.67 -1.00
CA HIS A 112 -4.53 15.89 -1.86
C HIS A 112 -4.82 16.21 -3.33
N LYS A 113 -3.76 16.46 -4.09
CA LYS A 113 -3.83 16.94 -5.48
C LYS A 113 -3.67 15.83 -6.52
N ASN A 114 -3.11 14.68 -6.13
CA ASN A 114 -2.83 13.56 -7.04
C ASN A 114 -3.69 12.35 -6.67
N ILE A 115 -4.60 11.99 -7.57
CA ILE A 115 -5.53 10.88 -7.40
C ILE A 115 -5.27 9.86 -8.50
N MET A 116 -5.22 8.58 -8.11
CA MET A 116 -5.22 7.46 -9.04
C MET A 116 -6.60 6.81 -9.03
N LEU A 117 -7.21 6.72 -10.22
CA LEU A 117 -8.42 5.94 -10.42
C LEU A 117 -8.16 4.46 -10.14
N MET A 118 -9.10 3.80 -9.47
CA MET A 118 -9.02 2.36 -9.17
C MET A 118 -8.79 1.50 -10.42
N GLU A 119 -9.44 1.82 -11.54
CA GLU A 119 -9.26 1.09 -12.81
C GLU A 119 -7.81 1.15 -13.33
N ASN A 120 -7.17 2.31 -13.20
CA ASN A 120 -5.77 2.50 -13.59
C ASN A 120 -4.83 1.72 -12.68
N LEU A 121 -5.25 1.46 -11.44
CA LEU A 121 -4.49 0.65 -10.52
C LEU A 121 -4.53 -0.83 -10.89
N PHE A 122 -5.71 -1.36 -11.22
CA PHE A 122 -5.86 -2.73 -11.70
C PHE A 122 -5.14 -2.96 -13.04
N ALA A 123 -5.16 -1.96 -13.94
CA ALA A 123 -4.40 -2.02 -15.19
C ALA A 123 -2.88 -2.14 -14.99
N LYS A 124 -2.35 -1.69 -13.85
CA LYS A 124 -0.93 -1.87 -13.50
C LYS A 124 -0.61 -3.29 -13.04
N LEU A 125 -1.61 -4.04 -12.55
CA LEU A 125 -1.46 -5.45 -12.19
C LEU A 125 -1.51 -6.36 -13.41
N SER A 126 -2.34 -6.02 -14.41
CA SER A 126 -2.50 -6.86 -15.61
C SER A 126 -1.33 -6.79 -16.61
N LYS A 127 -0.53 -5.72 -16.60
CA LYS A 127 0.63 -5.56 -17.52
C LYS A 127 1.82 -6.49 -17.24
N LYS A 128 1.76 -7.34 -16.21
CA LYS A 128 2.75 -8.39 -15.93
C LYS A 128 2.23 -9.81 -16.18
N ALA A 129 0.98 -9.96 -16.63
CA ALA A 129 0.33 -11.23 -16.91
C ALA A 129 0.01 -11.36 -18.41
N ILE A 130 1.02 -11.20 -19.28
CA ILE A 130 1.00 -11.62 -20.68
C ILE A 130 2.40 -12.10 -21.05
#